data_AF-A0A6P0YYS6-F1
#
_entry.id   AF-A0A6P0YYS6-F1
#
_cell.length_a   1.000
_cell.length_b   1.000
_cell.length_c   1.000
_cell.angle_alpha   90.00
_cell.angle_beta   90.00
_cell.angle_gamma   90.00
#
_symmetry.space_group_name_H-M   'P 1'
#
loop_
_entity.id
_entity.type
_entity.pdbx_description
1 polymer ?
#
loop_
_entity_poly.entity_id
_entity_poly.type
_entity_poly.pdbx_seq_one_letter_code
_entity_poly.pdbx_strand_id
1 'polypeptide(L)'
;MEFNKIHTGLSLISFDKFNTASGTIVGNPNANGALTVGAARYTQTPAFGVDPAQPEFFSSAGGSPILLDPDGNPLATPEIRRKPEVIAPDGVNTTFFGLDIPEDTDNFPNFFGTSASVAHVAAVAALMLEANPNLDPETIYSILQETALDMDDPDTPGFDRGFDFATGYGLIDAVGALNAARTLNTPTESVPEPSSALGLLAFSALGAVFIIKNNPKK
;
A
#
# COMPACT_ATOMS: atom_id res chain seq x y z
N MET A 1 -5.69 22.03 -9.12
CA MET A 1 -6.40 22.80 -10.17
C MET A 1 -5.39 23.80 -10.72
N GLU A 2 -4.96 23.66 -11.98
CA GLU A 2 -3.79 24.36 -12.52
C GLU A 2 -4.11 25.77 -13.02
N PHE A 3 -3.21 26.72 -12.76
CA PHE A 3 -3.09 27.96 -13.53
C PHE A 3 -1.65 28.12 -14.00
N ASN A 4 -1.44 27.96 -15.31
CA ASN A 4 -0.13 28.13 -15.94
C ASN A 4 0.12 29.60 -16.27
N LYS A 5 1.24 30.16 -15.77
CA LYS A 5 1.78 31.43 -16.26
C LYS A 5 3.18 31.18 -16.81
N ILE A 6 3.31 31.31 -18.13
CA ILE A 6 4.55 31.08 -18.87
C ILE A 6 5.39 32.37 -18.85
N HIS A 7 6.63 32.31 -18.37
CA HIS A 7 7.64 33.35 -18.61
C HIS A 7 8.72 32.76 -19.52
N THR A 8 8.90 33.37 -20.69
CA THR A 8 9.86 32.95 -21.71
C THR A 8 11.23 33.61 -21.45
N GLY A 9 12.25 32.80 -21.19
CA GLY A 9 13.66 33.19 -21.17
C GLY A 9 14.54 31.96 -20.97
N LEU A 10 15.66 31.86 -21.70
CA LEU A 10 16.58 30.71 -21.73
C LEU A 10 17.14 30.31 -20.35
N SER A 11 16.35 29.57 -19.56
CA SER A 11 16.77 28.83 -18.37
C SER A 11 16.48 27.36 -18.61
N LEU A 12 17.38 26.48 -18.18
CA LEU A 12 17.05 25.07 -17.93
C LEU A 12 15.72 25.06 -17.18
N ILE A 13 14.71 24.41 -17.76
CA ILE A 13 13.40 24.27 -17.13
C ILE A 13 13.61 23.35 -15.94
N SER A 14 13.86 23.93 -14.76
CA SER A 14 13.67 23.24 -13.49
C SER A 14 12.17 23.18 -13.25
N PHE A 15 11.62 21.96 -13.23
CA PHE A 15 10.28 21.76 -12.70
C PHE A 15 10.42 21.71 -11.19
N ASP A 16 10.16 22.83 -10.53
CA ASP A 16 10.05 22.84 -9.08
C ASP A 16 8.84 21.99 -8.71
N LYS A 17 9.10 20.83 -8.11
CA LYS A 17 8.07 19.98 -7.51
C LYS A 17 7.78 20.56 -6.14
N PHE A 18 6.55 20.99 -5.91
CA PHE A 18 6.08 21.38 -4.59
C PHE A 18 5.39 20.19 -3.96
N ASN A 19 5.85 19.75 -2.78
CA ASN A 19 5.10 18.81 -1.97
C ASN A 19 3.77 19.50 -1.57
N THR A 20 2.66 19.00 -2.10
CA THR A 20 1.33 19.55 -1.83
C THR A 20 0.72 18.98 -0.55
N ALA A 21 1.43 18.08 0.15
CA ALA A 21 0.94 17.30 1.29
C ALA A 21 -0.46 16.70 1.01
N SER A 22 -0.70 16.32 -0.25
CA SER A 22 -2.01 15.88 -0.72
C SER A 22 -1.94 14.39 -1.01
N GLY A 23 -2.84 13.63 -0.39
CA GLY A 23 -2.94 12.20 -0.64
C GLY A 23 -3.30 11.90 -2.09
N THR A 24 -2.74 10.79 -2.57
CA THR A 24 -3.00 10.24 -3.91
C THR A 24 -3.83 8.95 -3.86
N ILE A 25 -4.08 8.37 -2.68
CA ILE A 25 -5.02 7.27 -2.46
C ILE A 25 -6.48 7.75 -2.52
N VAL A 26 -7.19 7.39 -3.59
CA VAL A 26 -8.60 7.75 -3.80
C VAL A 26 -9.42 6.54 -4.25
N GLY A 27 -10.75 6.61 -4.12
CA GLY A 27 -11.66 5.56 -4.58
C GLY A 27 -11.59 4.30 -3.72
N ASN A 28 -11.61 3.12 -4.35
CA ASN A 28 -11.59 1.81 -3.67
C ASN A 28 -10.45 1.64 -2.65
N PRO A 29 -9.20 2.04 -2.92
CA PRO A 29 -8.13 1.98 -1.93
C PRO A 29 -8.27 3.02 -0.81
N ASN A 30 -9.16 4.00 -0.93
CA ASN A 30 -9.52 4.86 0.21
C ASN A 30 -10.76 4.33 0.95
N ALA A 31 -11.24 3.10 0.69
CA ALA A 31 -12.40 2.53 1.38
C ALA A 31 -12.02 2.01 2.78
N ASN A 32 -12.94 2.13 3.74
CA ASN A 32 -12.72 1.68 5.12
C ASN A 32 -12.58 0.15 5.24
N GLY A 33 -13.27 -0.62 4.39
CA GLY A 33 -13.31 -2.09 4.47
C GLY A 33 -12.23 -2.84 3.67
N ALA A 34 -11.38 -2.12 2.93
CA ALA A 34 -10.29 -2.74 2.15
C ALA A 34 -8.97 -2.49 2.87
N LEU A 35 -8.05 -3.44 2.86
CA LEU A 35 -6.66 -3.19 3.24
C LEU A 35 -5.89 -2.70 2.02
N THR A 36 -5.22 -1.56 2.17
CA THR A 36 -4.53 -0.85 1.09
C THR A 36 -3.04 -1.04 1.25
N VAL A 37 -2.41 -1.45 0.15
CA VAL A 37 -1.02 -1.90 0.15
C VAL A 37 -0.19 -0.99 -0.76
N GLY A 38 0.82 -0.35 -0.19
CA GLY A 38 1.87 0.31 -0.96
C GLY A 38 3.01 -0.66 -1.32
N ALA A 39 3.99 -0.18 -2.09
CA ALA A 39 5.07 -1.01 -2.62
C ALA A 39 6.44 -0.58 -2.10
N ALA A 40 7.31 -1.57 -1.90
CA ALA A 40 8.75 -1.39 -1.74
C ALA A 40 9.47 -2.42 -2.60
N ARG A 41 10.47 -2.01 -3.39
CA ARG A 41 11.26 -2.95 -4.18
C ARG A 41 11.86 -3.99 -3.27
N TYR A 42 11.82 -5.28 -3.63
CA TYR A 42 12.38 -6.34 -2.79
C TYR A 42 13.84 -6.04 -2.37
N THR A 43 14.66 -5.46 -3.26
CA THR A 43 16.05 -5.07 -2.97
C THR A 43 16.22 -3.91 -1.99
N GLN A 44 15.15 -3.16 -1.72
CA GLN A 44 15.10 -2.01 -0.80
C GLN A 44 14.45 -2.40 0.55
N THR A 45 14.52 -3.69 0.90
CA THR A 45 13.98 -4.23 2.16
C THR A 45 15.11 -4.78 3.06
N PRO A 46 14.84 -5.05 4.36
CA PRO A 46 15.86 -5.51 5.30
C PRO A 46 16.54 -6.80 4.88
N ALA A 47 15.83 -7.70 4.18
CA ALA A 47 16.40 -8.94 3.64
C ALA A 47 17.56 -8.71 2.65
N PHE A 48 17.66 -7.49 2.09
CA PHE A 48 18.67 -7.07 1.13
C PHE A 48 19.58 -5.94 1.67
N GLY A 49 19.55 -5.71 2.99
CA GLY A 49 20.47 -4.80 3.67
C GLY A 49 20.01 -3.34 3.74
N VAL A 50 18.72 -3.07 3.48
CA VAL A 50 18.12 -1.72 3.61
C VAL A 50 17.13 -1.73 4.76
N ASP A 51 17.49 -1.06 5.87
CA ASP A 51 16.71 -0.98 7.10
C ASP A 51 16.76 0.46 7.68
N PRO A 52 15.62 1.17 7.80
CA PRO A 52 14.26 0.74 7.43
C PRO A 52 14.11 0.53 5.91
N ALA A 53 13.10 -0.25 5.51
CA ALA A 53 12.78 -0.42 4.10
C ALA A 53 12.42 0.92 3.44
N GLN A 54 12.66 1.06 2.13
CA GLN A 54 12.29 2.27 1.39
C GLN A 54 11.06 2.04 0.50
N PRO A 55 10.06 2.93 0.52
CA PRO A 55 8.90 2.81 -0.36
C PRO A 55 9.30 3.12 -1.81
N GLU A 56 8.60 2.50 -2.75
CA GLU A 56 8.70 2.83 -4.17
C GLU A 56 8.17 4.25 -4.42
N PHE A 57 8.87 5.02 -5.27
CA PHE A 57 8.52 6.43 -5.52
C PHE A 57 7.13 6.63 -6.16
N PHE A 58 6.58 5.57 -6.76
CA PHE A 58 5.24 5.58 -7.36
C PHE A 58 4.15 5.14 -6.37
N SER A 59 4.53 4.63 -5.19
CA SER A 59 3.59 4.19 -4.16
C SER A 59 2.73 5.38 -3.74
N SER A 60 1.40 5.22 -3.83
CA SER A 60 0.48 6.31 -3.51
C SER A 60 0.43 6.53 -2.00
N ALA A 61 0.54 7.78 -1.56
CA ALA A 61 0.36 8.20 -0.17
C ALA A 61 -1.11 8.50 0.15
N GLY A 62 -1.53 8.30 1.40
CA GLY A 62 -2.86 8.63 1.87
C GLY A 62 -3.04 10.09 2.30
N GLY A 63 -4.12 10.33 3.06
CA GLY A 63 -4.50 11.69 3.47
C GLY A 63 -5.51 12.36 2.53
N SER A 64 -5.99 11.66 1.49
CA SER A 64 -7.06 12.19 0.62
C SER A 64 -8.38 12.25 1.40
N PRO A 65 -8.98 13.45 1.58
CA PRO A 65 -10.18 13.61 2.37
C PRO A 65 -11.41 13.09 1.62
N ILE A 66 -12.32 12.48 2.38
CA ILE A 66 -13.66 12.14 1.92
C ILE A 66 -14.57 13.28 2.38
N LEU A 67 -15.24 13.89 1.40
CA LEU A 67 -16.02 15.11 1.62
C LEU A 67 -17.52 14.86 1.55
N LEU A 68 -17.95 13.72 1.03
CA LEU A 68 -19.35 13.39 0.79
C LEU A 68 -19.72 12.08 1.50
N ASP A 69 -20.94 12.01 1.99
CA ASP A 69 -21.57 10.77 2.45
C ASP A 69 -21.98 9.87 1.25
N PRO A 70 -22.43 8.63 1.49
CA PRO A 70 -22.88 7.73 0.42
C PRO A 70 -24.07 8.24 -0.41
N ASP A 71 -24.86 9.16 0.12
CA ASP A 71 -26.00 9.79 -0.57
C ASP A 71 -25.56 11.03 -1.38
N GLY A 72 -24.28 11.40 -1.30
CA GLY A 72 -23.69 12.54 -2.01
C GLY A 72 -23.82 13.88 -1.27
N ASN A 73 -24.25 13.89 -0.01
CA ASN A 73 -24.32 15.11 0.78
C ASN A 73 -22.95 15.46 1.38
N PRO A 74 -22.60 16.74 1.53
CA PRO A 74 -21.37 17.15 2.19
C PRO A 74 -21.31 16.72 3.66
N LEU A 75 -20.17 16.17 4.07
CA LEU A 75 -19.88 15.87 5.47
C LEU A 75 -19.58 17.17 6.24
N ALA A 76 -20.08 17.28 7.46
CA ALA A 76 -19.80 18.42 8.34
C ALA A 76 -18.31 18.53 8.70
N THR A 77 -17.58 17.43 8.67
CA THR A 77 -16.12 17.37 8.82
C THR A 77 -15.60 16.34 7.82
N PRO A 78 -14.57 16.68 7.02
CA PRO A 78 -13.92 15.71 6.14
C PRO A 78 -13.44 14.48 6.91
N GLU A 79 -13.72 13.30 6.37
CA GLU A 79 -13.16 12.05 6.91
C GLU A 79 -11.80 11.80 6.26
N ILE A 80 -10.77 11.60 7.08
CA ILE A 80 -9.42 11.22 6.62
C ILE A 80 -9.13 9.84 7.16
N ARG A 81 -8.91 8.88 6.27
CA ARG A 81 -8.59 7.49 6.62
C ARG A 81 -7.09 7.27 6.67
N ARG A 82 -6.67 6.40 7.58
CA ARG A 82 -5.28 5.96 7.72
C ARG A 82 -4.94 4.96 6.61
N LYS A 83 -4.40 5.48 5.52
CA LYS A 83 -4.05 4.75 4.29
C LYS A 83 -2.65 5.18 3.81
N PRO A 84 -1.89 4.32 3.11
CA PRO A 84 -2.09 2.86 3.03
C PRO A 84 -1.96 2.25 4.43
N GLU A 85 -2.45 1.03 4.66
CA GLU A 85 -2.23 0.36 5.96
C GLU A 85 -0.82 -0.21 6.04
N VAL A 86 -0.31 -0.81 4.96
CA VAL A 86 0.97 -1.51 4.97
C VAL A 86 1.68 -1.38 3.64
N ILE A 87 2.98 -1.66 3.64
CA ILE A 87 3.82 -1.84 2.46
C ILE A 87 4.17 -3.32 2.30
N ALA A 88 4.28 -3.79 1.06
CA ALA A 88 4.79 -5.13 0.78
C ALA A 88 5.75 -5.15 -0.42
N PRO A 89 6.61 -6.18 -0.53
CA PRO A 89 7.58 -6.28 -1.60
C PRO A 89 6.96 -6.31 -3.01
N ASP A 90 7.59 -5.63 -3.96
CA ASP A 90 7.37 -5.80 -5.39
C ASP A 90 8.69 -6.07 -6.13
N GLY A 91 8.58 -6.27 -7.46
CA GLY A 91 9.73 -6.54 -8.32
C GLY A 91 10.28 -7.95 -8.21
N VAL A 92 9.52 -8.87 -7.60
CA VAL A 92 9.91 -10.28 -7.44
C VAL A 92 9.62 -11.10 -8.71
N ASN A 93 10.17 -12.30 -8.74
CA ASN A 93 10.10 -13.19 -9.90
C ASN A 93 8.73 -13.87 -10.00
N THR A 94 8.29 -14.07 -11.24
CA THR A 94 7.11 -14.86 -11.60
C THR A 94 7.48 -15.85 -12.70
N THR A 95 6.61 -16.81 -13.00
CA THR A 95 6.91 -17.89 -13.96
C THR A 95 6.22 -17.73 -15.31
N PHE A 96 5.34 -16.75 -15.49
CA PHE A 96 4.42 -16.73 -16.64
C PHE A 96 4.11 -15.34 -17.23
N PHE A 97 4.56 -14.24 -16.62
CA PHE A 97 4.32 -12.88 -17.11
C PHE A 97 5.32 -11.88 -16.56
N GLY A 98 5.35 -10.66 -17.09
CA GLY A 98 6.28 -9.62 -16.66
C GLY A 98 7.51 -9.51 -17.56
N LEU A 99 8.54 -8.85 -17.05
CA LEU A 99 9.81 -8.64 -17.75
C LEU A 99 10.96 -9.04 -16.84
N ASP A 100 11.89 -9.81 -17.39
CA ASP A 100 13.15 -10.14 -16.74
C ASP A 100 14.04 -8.90 -16.62
N ILE A 101 14.82 -8.82 -15.55
CA ILE A 101 15.67 -7.66 -15.24
C ILE A 101 17.13 -8.08 -15.08
N PRO A 102 18.08 -7.27 -15.56
CA PRO A 102 19.51 -7.61 -15.47
C PRO A 102 20.07 -7.55 -14.04
N GLU A 103 19.30 -7.04 -13.07
CA GLU A 103 19.70 -6.89 -11.67
C GLU A 103 19.61 -8.18 -10.85
N ASP A 104 18.95 -9.23 -11.34
CA ASP A 104 18.94 -10.55 -10.70
C ASP A 104 19.67 -11.61 -11.55
N THR A 105 19.88 -12.78 -10.95
CA THR A 105 20.78 -13.81 -11.50
C THR A 105 20.07 -14.91 -12.29
N ASP A 106 18.74 -14.86 -12.39
CA ASP A 106 17.99 -15.89 -13.08
C ASP A 106 17.43 -15.38 -14.42
N ASN A 107 16.39 -16.03 -14.95
CA ASN A 107 15.75 -15.62 -16.21
C ASN A 107 14.22 -15.65 -16.04
N PHE A 108 13.73 -15.55 -14.81
CA PHE A 108 12.32 -15.51 -14.51
C PHE A 108 11.84 -14.06 -14.60
N PRO A 109 10.74 -13.79 -15.30
CA PRO A 109 10.25 -12.42 -15.43
C PRO A 109 9.78 -11.85 -14.09
N ASN A 110 10.10 -10.59 -13.82
CA ASN A 110 9.71 -9.89 -12.60
C ASN A 110 8.37 -9.16 -12.77
N PHE A 111 7.63 -9.03 -11.66
CA PHE A 111 6.39 -8.26 -11.59
C PHE A 111 6.48 -7.11 -10.57
N PHE A 112 6.17 -5.91 -11.05
CA PHE A 112 6.33 -4.66 -10.31
C PHE A 112 5.00 -3.97 -10.01
N GLY A 113 5.05 -3.04 -9.07
CA GLY A 113 3.96 -2.17 -8.68
C GLY A 113 3.21 -2.66 -7.46
N THR A 114 2.32 -1.81 -6.95
CA THR A 114 1.42 -2.12 -5.84
C THR A 114 0.53 -3.34 -6.12
N SER A 115 0.29 -3.68 -7.38
CA SER A 115 -0.36 -4.94 -7.79
C SER A 115 0.42 -6.19 -7.35
N ALA A 116 1.76 -6.17 -7.43
CA ALA A 116 2.61 -7.27 -6.97
C ALA A 116 2.67 -7.31 -5.43
N SER A 117 2.76 -6.15 -4.79
CA SER A 117 2.71 -6.02 -3.32
C SER A 117 1.40 -6.56 -2.75
N VAL A 118 0.25 -6.22 -3.34
CA VAL A 118 -1.06 -6.75 -2.95
C VAL A 118 -1.10 -8.28 -3.03
N ALA A 119 -0.50 -8.88 -4.07
CA ALA A 119 -0.45 -10.33 -4.19
C ALA A 119 0.33 -10.99 -3.04
N HIS A 120 1.42 -10.38 -2.57
CA HIS A 120 2.16 -10.87 -1.41
C HIS A 120 1.34 -10.78 -0.12
N VAL A 121 0.68 -9.64 0.14
CA VAL A 121 -0.16 -9.49 1.35
C VAL A 121 -1.31 -10.50 1.33
N ALA A 122 -1.95 -10.70 0.18
CA ALA A 122 -3.01 -11.69 0.03
C ALA A 122 -2.52 -13.12 0.29
N ALA A 123 -1.30 -13.47 -0.16
CA ALA A 123 -0.69 -14.76 0.12
C ALA A 123 -0.40 -14.96 1.63
N VAL A 124 0.13 -13.94 2.31
CA VAL A 124 0.35 -13.98 3.76
C VAL A 124 -0.96 -14.13 4.52
N ALA A 125 -2.01 -13.38 4.15
CA ALA A 125 -3.33 -13.51 4.75
C ALA A 125 -3.93 -14.92 4.55
N ALA A 126 -3.72 -15.54 3.38
CA ALA A 126 -4.13 -16.92 3.14
C ALA A 126 -3.40 -17.91 4.06
N LEU A 127 -2.09 -17.73 4.28
CA LEU A 127 -1.32 -18.56 5.21
C LEU A 127 -1.76 -18.35 6.67
N MET A 128 -2.13 -17.13 7.05
CA MET A 128 -2.71 -16.85 8.36
C MET A 128 -4.03 -17.59 8.56
N LEU A 129 -4.91 -17.59 7.55
CA LEU A 129 -6.16 -18.36 7.57
C LEU A 129 -5.93 -19.87 7.57
N GLU A 130 -4.92 -20.38 6.87
CA GLU A 130 -4.56 -21.79 6.93
C GLU A 130 -4.10 -22.18 8.35
N ALA A 131 -3.33 -21.32 9.00
CA ALA A 131 -2.86 -21.54 10.36
C ALA A 131 -3.97 -21.39 11.41
N ASN A 132 -4.94 -20.49 11.18
CA ASN A 132 -6.07 -20.25 12.06
C ASN A 132 -7.33 -19.86 11.24
N PRO A 133 -8.18 -20.85 10.89
CA PRO A 133 -9.37 -20.61 10.06
C PRO A 133 -10.46 -19.74 10.71
N ASN A 134 -10.33 -19.42 12.00
CA ASN A 134 -11.32 -18.63 12.74
C ASN A 134 -10.99 -17.13 12.76
N LEU A 135 -9.90 -16.70 12.12
CA LEU A 135 -9.57 -15.28 12.02
C LEU A 135 -10.57 -14.57 11.12
N ASP A 136 -11.17 -13.50 11.63
CA ASP A 136 -11.94 -12.57 10.81
C ASP A 136 -11.02 -11.59 10.05
N PRO A 137 -11.54 -10.90 9.02
CA PRO A 137 -10.75 -9.96 8.23
C PRO A 137 -10.11 -8.83 9.04
N GLU A 138 -10.82 -8.28 10.04
CA GLU A 138 -10.31 -7.18 10.86
C GLU A 138 -9.10 -7.63 11.69
N THR A 139 -9.17 -8.82 12.27
CA THR A 139 -8.07 -9.44 13.01
C THR A 139 -6.86 -9.69 12.11
N ILE A 140 -7.08 -10.14 10.87
CA ILE A 140 -5.99 -10.31 9.89
C ILE A 140 -5.32 -8.95 9.60
N TYR A 141 -6.12 -7.91 9.38
CA TYR A 141 -5.58 -6.57 9.13
C TYR A 141 -4.82 -6.02 10.33
N SER A 142 -5.32 -6.19 11.55
CA SER A 142 -4.64 -5.79 12.78
C SER A 142 -3.31 -6.53 12.94
N ILE A 143 -3.27 -7.85 12.75
CA ILE A 143 -2.02 -8.61 12.83
C ILE A 143 -1.01 -8.09 11.80
N LEU A 144 -1.42 -7.86 10.55
CA LEU A 144 -0.53 -7.35 9.50
C LEU A 144 0.03 -5.95 9.85
N GLN A 145 -0.76 -5.10 10.49
CA GLN A 145 -0.33 -3.76 10.94
C GLN A 145 0.59 -3.82 12.16
N GLU A 146 0.21 -4.60 13.18
CA GLU A 146 0.93 -4.69 14.46
C GLU A 146 2.27 -5.42 14.35
N THR A 147 2.43 -6.30 13.35
CA THR A 147 3.68 -7.04 13.12
C THR A 147 4.54 -6.41 12.04
N ALA A 148 4.08 -5.36 11.36
CA ALA A 148 4.86 -4.67 10.34
C ALA A 148 6.16 -4.08 10.92
N LEU A 149 7.19 -4.08 10.08
CA LEU A 149 8.46 -3.40 10.34
C LEU A 149 8.30 -1.93 9.96
N ASP A 150 8.45 -1.06 10.95
CA ASP A 150 8.30 0.39 10.82
C ASP A 150 9.15 0.96 9.68
N MET A 151 8.57 1.87 8.90
CA MET A 151 9.20 2.52 7.76
C MET A 151 9.16 4.04 7.94
N ASP A 152 9.97 4.75 7.15
CA ASP A 152 10.06 6.22 7.23
C ASP A 152 9.29 6.87 6.07
N ASP A 153 8.59 7.97 6.34
CA ASP A 153 8.07 8.85 5.30
C ASP A 153 9.24 9.68 4.74
N PRO A 154 9.65 9.48 3.48
CA PRO A 154 10.78 10.21 2.91
C PRO A 154 10.54 11.72 2.77
N ASP A 155 9.29 12.17 2.90
CA ASP A 155 8.89 13.57 2.76
C ASP A 155 8.79 14.32 4.11
N THR A 156 9.01 13.65 5.25
CA THR A 156 8.99 14.27 6.59
C THR A 156 10.40 14.40 7.19
N PRO A 157 10.62 15.36 8.12
CA PRO A 157 11.91 15.47 8.81
C PRO A 157 12.08 14.46 9.95
N GLY A 158 13.08 13.59 9.81
CA GLY A 158 13.43 12.60 10.84
C GLY A 158 12.55 11.36 10.76
N PHE A 159 12.90 10.33 11.54
CA PHE A 159 12.21 9.04 11.45
C PHE A 159 10.80 9.11 12.06
N ASP A 160 9.78 8.88 11.23
CA ASP A 160 8.40 8.70 11.69
C ASP A 160 8.24 7.33 12.36
N ARG A 161 7.54 7.29 13.51
CA ARG A 161 7.29 6.03 14.24
C ARG A 161 5.84 5.62 14.18
N GLY A 162 5.58 4.41 13.73
CA GLY A 162 4.25 3.87 13.56
C GLY A 162 3.59 4.45 12.30
N PHE A 163 2.28 4.71 12.37
CA PHE A 163 1.54 5.13 11.18
C PHE A 163 2.01 6.47 10.60
N ASP A 164 2.39 6.46 9.32
CA ASP A 164 2.51 7.64 8.45
C ASP A 164 1.71 7.46 7.13
N PHE A 165 1.51 8.53 6.37
CA PHE A 165 0.68 8.49 5.15
C PHE A 165 1.41 7.98 3.90
N ALA A 166 2.74 7.89 3.90
CA ALA A 166 3.53 7.34 2.81
C ALA A 166 3.69 5.81 2.92
N THR A 167 3.90 5.30 4.12
CA THR A 167 4.26 3.91 4.39
C THR A 167 3.29 3.15 5.31
N GLY A 168 2.27 3.83 5.83
CA GLY A 168 1.29 3.18 6.71
C GLY A 168 1.95 2.73 8.00
N TYR A 169 1.67 1.51 8.45
CA TYR A 169 2.37 0.89 9.58
C TYR A 169 3.70 0.23 9.21
N GLY A 170 4.13 0.34 7.94
CA GLY A 170 5.41 -0.17 7.45
C GLY A 170 5.34 -1.47 6.65
N LEU A 171 6.49 -2.11 6.49
CA LEU A 171 6.68 -3.31 5.66
C LEU A 171 6.14 -4.54 6.39
N ILE A 172 5.26 -5.32 5.74
CA ILE A 172 4.72 -6.55 6.36
C ILE A 172 5.82 -7.54 6.80
N ASP A 173 5.72 -8.08 8.03
CA ASP A 173 6.51 -9.23 8.48
C ASP A 173 5.65 -10.50 8.38
N ALA A 174 5.84 -11.27 7.31
CA ALA A 174 5.09 -12.51 7.09
C ALA A 174 5.30 -13.54 8.21
N VAL A 175 6.49 -13.60 8.81
CA VAL A 175 6.82 -14.57 9.86
C VAL A 175 6.18 -14.11 11.18
N GLY A 176 6.32 -12.82 11.52
CA GLY A 176 5.66 -12.20 12.65
C GLY A 176 4.14 -12.38 12.59
N ALA A 177 3.53 -12.06 11.45
CA ALA A 177 2.09 -12.19 11.23
C ALA A 177 1.60 -13.63 11.40
N LEU A 178 2.30 -14.62 10.82
CA LEU A 178 1.93 -16.03 10.94
C LEU A 178 2.07 -16.56 12.37
N ASN A 179 3.10 -16.12 13.10
CA ASN A 179 3.28 -16.48 14.50
C ASN A 179 2.17 -15.87 15.38
N ALA A 180 1.82 -14.60 15.16
CA ALA A 180 0.71 -13.95 15.85
C ALA A 180 -0.61 -14.70 15.61
N ALA A 181 -0.93 -15.00 14.34
CA ALA A 181 -2.13 -15.74 13.92
C ALA A 181 -2.29 -17.09 14.65
N ARG A 182 -1.19 -17.82 14.89
CA ARG A 182 -1.19 -19.12 15.59
C ARG A 182 -1.46 -19.02 17.09
N THR A 183 -1.16 -17.88 17.70
CA THR A 183 -1.19 -17.71 19.18
C THR A 183 -2.46 -17.07 19.70
N LEU A 184 -3.28 -16.49 18.82
CA LEU A 184 -4.55 -15.87 19.21
C LEU A 184 -5.57 -16.95 19.60
N ASN A 185 -5.87 -17.01 20.90
CA ASN A 185 -6.97 -17.81 21.44
C ASN A 185 -8.29 -17.08 21.18
N THR A 186 -9.15 -17.63 20.32
CA THR A 186 -10.47 -17.08 20.05
C THR A 186 -11.35 -17.15 21.31
N PRO A 187 -11.96 -16.05 21.80
CA PRO A 187 -13.09 -16.16 22.72
C PRO A 187 -14.20 -16.95 22.01
N THR A 188 -14.74 -17.97 22.68
CA THR A 188 -15.91 -18.70 22.18
C THR A 188 -17.13 -17.79 22.32
N GLU A 189 -17.33 -16.85 21.39
CA GLU A 189 -18.61 -16.17 21.28
C GLU A 189 -19.63 -17.12 20.66
N SER A 190 -20.71 -17.39 21.39
CA SER A 190 -21.84 -18.16 20.91
C SER A 190 -22.45 -17.46 19.72
N VAL A 191 -22.29 -18.04 18.54
CA VAL A 191 -22.83 -17.56 17.27
C VAL A 191 -24.35 -17.31 17.38
N PRO A 192 -24.83 -16.06 17.32
CA PRO A 192 -26.22 -15.79 16.99
C PRO A 192 -26.43 -16.04 15.48
N GLU A 193 -27.57 -16.63 15.13
CA GLU A 193 -28.02 -16.99 13.78
C GLU A 193 -27.72 -15.94 12.67
N PRO A 194 -27.54 -16.37 11.41
CA PRO A 194 -26.89 -15.58 10.39
C PRO A 194 -27.81 -14.46 9.88
N SER A 195 -27.57 -13.25 10.37
CA SER A 195 -27.95 -12.03 9.66
C SER A 195 -26.71 -11.19 9.39
N SER A 196 -26.20 -11.31 8.16
CA SER A 196 -25.60 -10.20 7.41
C SER A 196 -24.16 -9.78 7.74
N ALA A 197 -23.17 -10.59 7.34
CA ALA A 197 -21.96 -10.14 6.63
C ALA A 197 -21.11 -11.35 6.25
N LEU A 198 -21.05 -11.70 4.97
CA LEU A 198 -19.89 -12.42 4.45
C LEU A 198 -18.70 -11.47 4.58
N GLY A 199 -17.82 -11.70 5.56
CA GLY A 199 -16.59 -10.93 5.72
C GLY A 199 -15.69 -11.15 4.50
N LEU A 200 -15.73 -10.23 3.55
CA LEU A 200 -14.90 -10.28 2.34
C LEU A 200 -13.52 -9.70 2.67
N LEU A 201 -12.49 -10.53 2.64
CA LEU A 201 -11.09 -10.06 2.59
C LEU A 201 -10.88 -9.30 1.27
N ALA A 202 -10.63 -8.00 1.38
CA ALA A 202 -10.51 -7.11 0.23
C ALA A 202 -9.17 -6.37 0.29
N PHE A 203 -8.31 -6.63 -0.70
CA PHE A 203 -7.04 -5.92 -0.88
C PHE A 203 -7.12 -4.98 -2.07
N SER A 204 -6.45 -3.83 -1.99
CA SER A 204 -6.51 -2.81 -3.03
C SER A 204 -5.14 -2.21 -3.34
N ALA A 205 -4.89 -1.99 -4.63
CA ALA A 205 -3.72 -1.31 -5.16
C ALA A 205 -4.13 0.03 -5.79
N LEU A 206 -3.27 1.04 -5.67
CA LEU A 206 -3.28 2.23 -6.52
C LEU A 206 -1.85 2.49 -6.97
N GLY A 207 -1.67 2.84 -8.25
CA GLY A 207 -0.39 3.28 -8.79
C GLY A 207 -0.60 4.57 -9.59
N ALA A 208 0.30 5.54 -9.43
CA ALA A 208 0.30 6.73 -10.26
C ALA A 208 0.67 6.36 -11.71
N VAL A 209 -0.30 6.35 -12.63
CA VAL A 209 -0.04 6.13 -14.06
C VAL A 209 0.59 7.40 -14.65
N PHE A 210 1.89 7.38 -14.92
CA PHE A 210 2.55 8.40 -15.73
C PHE A 210 2.37 8.05 -17.22
N ILE A 211 1.41 8.67 -17.91
CA ILE A 211 1.30 8.55 -19.37
C ILE A 211 2.37 9.44 -20.02
N ILE A 212 3.53 8.87 -20.38
CA ILE A 212 4.44 9.53 -21.32
C ILE A 212 3.83 9.40 -22.71
N LYS A 213 3.15 10.46 -23.16
CA LYS A 213 2.72 10.58 -24.55
C LYS A 213 3.96 10.84 -25.42
N ASN A 214 4.55 9.77 -25.95
CA ASN A 214 5.50 9.88 -27.06
C ASN A 214 4.73 10.43 -28.27
N ASN A 215 4.87 11.73 -28.56
CA ASN A 215 4.45 12.27 -29.84
C ASN A 215 5.44 11.78 -30.90
N PRO A 216 5.04 10.93 -31.87
CA PRO A 216 5.89 10.66 -33.01
C PRO A 216 6.06 11.95 -33.81
N LYS A 217 7.30 12.41 -33.94
CA LYS A 217 7.65 13.47 -34.89
C LYS A 217 7.37 12.96 -36.31
N LYS A 218 6.37 13.53 -36.98
CA LYS A 218 6.39 13.81 -38.42
C LYS A 218 5.62 15.09 -38.68
#